data_AF-A0A951BE01-F1
#
_entry.id   AF-A0A951BE01-F1
#
_cell.length_a   1.000
_cell.length_b   1.000
_cell.length_c   1.000
_cell.angle_alpha   90.00
_cell.angle_beta   90.00
_cell.angle_gamma   90.00
#
_symmetry.space_group_name_H-M   'P 1'
#
loop_
_entity.id
_entity.type
_entity.pdbx_description
1 polymer ?
#
loop_
_entity_poly.entity_id
_entity_poly.type
_entity_poly.pdbx_seq_one_letter_code
_entity_poly.pdbx_strand_id
1 'polypeptide(L)'
;MGSRPDASRSRSLPASLAAGDPQPSQLTLAFDDNRLASLVFGHYDQNIAKIERRLGIIANANGNHVTLRGAEEACEHARRVLENLYARAKLGQPISLGDVDGAIQEGALQGNLFPKEESARPSFEQVTTRKRGTVRARNIAQDAYLTALRRHELVFAEGPAGTGKTWLAVAYAAQLFERKEVDRIILSRPAVEAGERLGFLPGDMREKVDPYLRPIYDALYDLIDPRIVERALQTGEIEIAPLAFMRGRTLTNAAIILDEAQNTTAM
;
A
#
# COMPACT_ATOMS: atom_id res chain seq x y z
N MET A 1 -73.54 -10.47 29.73
CA MET A 1 -73.06 -9.62 28.62
C MET A 1 -72.02 -8.70 29.23
N GLY A 2 -70.72 -8.98 29.15
CA GLY A 2 -69.90 -8.84 27.93
C GLY A 2 -69.88 -7.34 27.57
N SER A 3 -68.81 -6.57 27.72
CA SER A 3 -67.40 -6.87 27.50
C SER A 3 -66.47 -5.87 28.21
N ARG A 4 -65.22 -6.32 28.34
CA ARG A 4 -64.06 -5.75 29.03
C ARG A 4 -63.37 -4.60 28.24
N PRO A 5 -62.34 -3.95 28.84
CA PRO A 5 -61.96 -2.54 28.69
C PRO A 5 -60.88 -2.31 27.62
N ASP A 6 -60.47 -1.05 27.39
CA ASP A 6 -59.03 -0.83 27.24
C ASP A 6 -58.55 0.56 27.65
N ALA A 7 -57.35 0.55 28.22
CA ALA A 7 -56.62 1.66 28.80
C ALA A 7 -55.61 2.23 27.79
N SER A 8 -54.87 3.23 28.28
CA SER A 8 -53.59 3.75 27.77
C SER A 8 -53.68 5.02 26.91
N ARG A 9 -53.53 6.16 27.61
CA ARG A 9 -53.08 7.43 27.05
C ARG A 9 -51.59 7.31 26.76
N SER A 10 -51.23 7.21 25.49
CA SER A 10 -49.84 7.30 25.02
C SER A 10 -49.37 8.75 25.06
N ARG A 11 -48.24 8.97 25.73
CA ARG A 11 -47.47 10.22 25.72
C ARG A 11 -46.80 10.36 24.35
N SER A 12 -47.02 11.48 23.67
CA SER A 12 -46.29 11.87 22.47
C SER A 12 -44.85 12.22 22.81
N LEU A 13 -43.90 11.48 22.24
CA LEU A 13 -42.48 11.83 22.18
C LEU A 13 -42.27 12.82 21.02
N PRO A 14 -41.42 13.85 21.14
CA PRO A 14 -41.12 14.74 20.02
C PRO A 14 -40.28 14.04 18.97
N ALA A 15 -40.58 14.34 17.71
CA ALA A 15 -39.90 13.82 16.52
C ALA A 15 -38.39 14.10 16.58
N SER A 16 -37.60 13.03 16.53
CA SER A 16 -36.17 13.06 16.25
C SER A 16 -35.95 13.68 14.87
N LEU A 17 -35.12 14.72 14.80
CA LEU A 17 -34.56 15.26 13.56
C LEU A 17 -33.90 14.11 12.78
N ALA A 18 -34.50 13.73 11.66
CA ALA A 18 -33.88 12.82 10.71
C ALA A 18 -32.67 13.51 10.10
N ALA A 19 -31.48 12.96 10.34
CA ALA A 19 -30.30 13.26 9.52
C ALA A 19 -30.68 12.96 8.07
N GLY A 20 -30.59 13.97 7.20
CA GLY A 20 -30.95 13.82 5.80
C GLY A 20 -30.08 12.77 5.12
N ASP A 21 -30.70 11.88 4.35
CA ASP A 21 -29.98 10.99 3.44
C ASP A 21 -29.06 11.84 2.55
N PRO A 22 -27.78 11.44 2.35
CA PRO A 22 -26.88 12.16 1.47
C PRO A 22 -27.46 12.16 0.05
N GLN A 23 -27.82 13.33 -0.46
CA GLN A 23 -28.32 13.44 -1.83
C GLN A 23 -27.24 12.96 -2.80
N PRO A 24 -27.59 12.14 -3.81
CA PRO A 24 -26.65 11.69 -4.80
C PRO A 24 -26.12 12.89 -5.59
N SER A 25 -24.84 13.18 -5.42
CA SER A 25 -24.13 14.17 -6.21
C SER A 25 -23.83 13.60 -7.60
N GLN A 26 -23.87 14.46 -8.63
CA GLN A 26 -23.40 14.15 -9.96
C GLN A 26 -22.32 15.14 -10.35
N LEU A 27 -21.19 14.62 -10.82
CA LEU A 27 -20.03 15.40 -11.25
C LEU A 27 -19.58 14.92 -12.62
N THR A 28 -19.23 15.85 -13.51
CA THR A 28 -18.68 15.52 -14.84
C THR A 28 -17.30 16.12 -15.01
N LEU A 29 -16.34 15.29 -15.40
CA LEU A 29 -14.96 15.66 -15.73
C LEU A 29 -14.78 15.64 -17.24
N ALA A 30 -14.00 16.60 -17.75
CA ALA A 30 -13.58 16.66 -19.14
C ALA A 30 -12.05 16.70 -19.21
N PHE A 31 -11.46 15.84 -20.03
CA PHE A 31 -10.01 15.76 -20.23
C PHE A 31 -9.63 16.34 -21.59
N ASP A 32 -8.57 17.16 -21.65
CA ASP A 32 -8.22 17.93 -22.86
C ASP A 32 -7.69 17.06 -24.02
N ASP A 33 -7.24 15.84 -23.74
CA ASP A 33 -6.60 14.93 -24.69
C ASP A 33 -7.23 13.53 -24.57
N ASN A 34 -7.95 13.11 -25.61
CA ASN A 34 -8.62 11.80 -25.68
C ASN A 34 -7.64 10.63 -25.53
N ARG A 35 -6.42 10.73 -26.08
CA ARG A 35 -5.43 9.65 -26.01
C ARG A 35 -4.96 9.44 -24.58
N LEU A 36 -4.69 10.54 -23.87
CA LEU A 36 -4.30 10.48 -22.46
C LEU A 36 -5.48 10.05 -21.57
N ALA A 37 -6.70 10.48 -21.89
CA ALA A 37 -7.90 10.04 -21.19
C ALA A 37 -8.09 8.52 -21.30
N SER A 38 -7.93 7.94 -22.51
CA SER A 38 -7.99 6.49 -22.71
C SER A 38 -6.93 5.72 -21.90
N LEU A 39 -5.72 6.27 -21.73
CA LEU A 39 -4.69 5.66 -20.88
C LEU A 39 -5.10 5.66 -19.41
N VAL A 40 -5.74 6.73 -18.94
CA VAL A 40 -6.25 6.83 -17.56
C VAL A 40 -7.40 5.87 -17.32
N PHE A 41 -8.34 5.75 -18.27
CA PHE A 41 -9.49 4.87 -18.15
C PHE A 41 -9.08 3.39 -18.22
N GLY A 42 -7.98 3.12 -18.92
CA GLY A 42 -7.42 1.79 -19.09
C GLY A 42 -8.11 1.01 -20.20
N HIS A 43 -7.56 -0.17 -20.51
CA HIS A 43 -8.15 -1.05 -21.52
C HIS A 43 -9.54 -1.49 -21.07
N TYR A 44 -10.54 -1.33 -21.94
CA TYR A 44 -11.94 -1.64 -21.64
C TYR A 44 -12.45 -1.01 -20.33
N ASP A 45 -12.02 0.22 -20.04
CA ASP A 45 -12.40 1.00 -18.85
C ASP A 45 -12.09 0.30 -17.51
N GLN A 46 -11.11 -0.62 -17.49
CA GLN A 46 -10.76 -1.39 -16.30
C GLN A 46 -10.40 -0.53 -15.08
N ASN A 47 -9.81 0.65 -15.28
CA ASN A 47 -9.44 1.55 -14.18
C ASN A 47 -10.68 2.28 -13.64
N ILE A 48 -11.61 2.66 -14.52
CA ILE A 48 -12.90 3.25 -14.13
C ILE A 48 -13.71 2.25 -13.30
N ALA A 49 -13.87 1.02 -13.78
CA ALA A 49 -14.56 -0.05 -13.06
C ALA A 49 -13.90 -0.38 -11.72
N LYS A 50 -12.59 -0.14 -11.59
CA LYS A 50 -11.86 -0.30 -10.33
C LYS A 50 -12.15 0.84 -9.35
N ILE A 51 -12.13 2.08 -9.82
CA ILE A 51 -12.47 3.27 -9.02
C ILE A 51 -13.91 3.19 -8.52
N GLU A 52 -14.86 2.84 -9.39
CA GLU A 52 -16.27 2.60 -9.06
C GLU A 52 -16.44 1.59 -7.92
N ARG A 53 -15.84 0.40 -8.05
CA ARG A 53 -15.92 -0.64 -7.01
C ARG A 53 -15.28 -0.24 -5.69
N ARG A 54 -14.17 0.51 -5.72
CA ARG A 54 -13.42 0.88 -4.51
C ARG A 54 -14.07 2.04 -3.75
N LEU A 55 -14.73 2.96 -4.45
CA LEU A 55 -15.32 4.16 -3.86
C LEU A 55 -16.85 4.08 -3.72
N GLY A 56 -17.48 3.03 -4.25
CA GLY A 56 -18.93 2.84 -4.15
C GLY A 56 -19.72 3.88 -4.95
N ILE A 57 -19.20 4.31 -6.11
CA ILE A 57 -19.82 5.29 -7.00
C ILE A 57 -20.11 4.68 -8.36
N ILE A 58 -21.03 5.26 -9.12
CA ILE A 58 -21.24 4.93 -10.52
C ILE A 58 -20.38 5.86 -11.38
N ALA A 59 -19.55 5.29 -12.26
CA ALA A 59 -18.67 6.06 -13.14
C ALA A 59 -18.86 5.65 -14.61
N ASN A 60 -19.28 6.59 -15.46
CA ASN A 60 -19.46 6.36 -16.89
C ASN A 60 -18.47 7.19 -17.69
N ALA A 61 -17.59 6.53 -18.45
CA ALA A 61 -16.68 7.18 -19.38
C ALA A 61 -17.30 7.25 -20.79
N ASN A 62 -17.22 8.41 -21.42
CA ASN A 62 -17.62 8.62 -22.81
C ASN A 62 -16.64 9.57 -23.51
N GLY A 63 -15.81 9.02 -24.40
CA GLY A 63 -14.75 9.78 -25.07
C GLY A 63 -13.70 10.27 -24.08
N ASN A 64 -13.62 11.58 -23.88
CA ASN A 64 -12.78 12.25 -22.88
C ASN A 64 -13.56 12.80 -21.68
N HIS A 65 -14.83 12.42 -21.54
CA HIS A 65 -15.66 12.83 -20.42
C HIS A 65 -15.90 11.65 -19.48
N VAL A 66 -15.93 11.92 -18.17
CA VAL A 66 -16.33 10.94 -17.15
C VAL A 66 -17.40 11.55 -16.28
N THR A 67 -18.54 10.87 -16.18
CA THR A 67 -19.63 11.26 -15.27
C THR A 67 -19.62 10.35 -14.04
N LEU A 68 -19.50 10.95 -12.87
CA LEU A 68 -19.46 10.31 -11.55
C LEU A 68 -20.78 10.58 -10.83
N ARG A 69 -21.36 9.57 -10.21
CA ARG A 69 -22.60 9.66 -9.43
C ARG A 69 -22.49 8.87 -8.13
N GLY A 70 -22.88 9.48 -7.01
CA GLY A 70 -22.83 8.85 -5.69
C GLY A 70 -22.73 9.88 -4.57
N ALA A 71 -22.21 9.45 -3.41
CA ALA A 71 -21.93 10.36 -2.30
C ALA A 71 -20.94 11.45 -2.73
N GLU A 72 -21.15 12.69 -2.27
CA GLU A 72 -20.35 13.87 -2.65
C GLU A 72 -18.86 13.65 -2.39
N GLU A 73 -18.50 13.20 -1.18
CA GLU A 73 -17.11 12.91 -0.82
C GLU A 73 -16.49 11.83 -1.71
N ALA A 74 -17.25 10.80 -2.08
CA ALA A 74 -16.77 9.72 -2.93
C ALA A 74 -16.58 10.16 -4.39
N CYS A 75 -17.47 11.03 -4.89
CA CYS A 75 -17.33 11.62 -6.23
C CYS A 75 -16.15 12.60 -6.30
N GLU A 76 -15.95 13.43 -5.28
CA GLU A 76 -14.78 14.31 -5.17
C GLU A 76 -13.48 13.52 -5.03
N HIS A 77 -13.49 12.42 -4.28
CA HIS A 77 -12.35 11.52 -4.22
C HIS A 77 -12.04 10.92 -5.60
N ALA A 78 -13.04 10.37 -6.30
CA ALA A 78 -12.85 9.84 -7.64
C ALA A 78 -12.35 10.89 -8.64
N ARG A 79 -12.83 12.13 -8.54
CA ARG A 79 -12.32 13.28 -9.31
C ARG A 79 -10.82 13.46 -9.12
N ARG A 80 -10.36 13.55 -7.88
CA ARG A 80 -8.93 13.73 -7.56
C ARG A 80 -8.09 12.57 -8.08
N VAL A 81 -8.58 11.33 -7.94
CA VAL A 81 -7.91 10.14 -8.47
C VAL A 81 -7.71 10.26 -9.99
N LEU A 82 -8.77 10.57 -10.73
CA LEU A 82 -8.73 10.67 -12.18
C LEU A 82 -7.84 11.83 -12.65
N GLU A 83 -7.92 12.99 -12.00
CA GLU A 83 -7.06 14.15 -12.31
C GLU A 83 -5.57 13.86 -12.05
N ASN A 84 -5.25 13.18 -10.94
CA ASN A 84 -3.88 12.79 -10.61
C ASN A 84 -3.32 11.80 -11.63
N LEU A 85 -4.09 10.77 -12.00
CA LEU A 85 -3.70 9.81 -13.03
C LEU A 85 -3.50 10.51 -14.38
N TYR A 86 -4.37 11.45 -14.73
CA TYR A 86 -4.26 12.22 -15.96
C TYR A 86 -3.03 13.14 -16.00
N ALA A 87 -2.68 13.78 -14.88
CA ALA A 87 -1.44 14.55 -14.76
C ALA A 87 -0.20 13.67 -14.97
N ARG A 88 -0.20 12.44 -14.44
CA ARG A 88 0.88 11.46 -14.68
C ARG A 88 0.96 11.03 -16.14
N ALA A 89 -0.18 10.80 -16.79
CA ALA A 89 -0.24 10.50 -18.22
C ALA A 89 0.34 11.65 -19.08
N LYS A 90 0.03 12.92 -18.75
CA LYS A 90 0.59 14.11 -19.42
C LYS A 90 2.13 14.15 -19.34
N LEU A 91 2.72 13.59 -18.29
CA LEU A 91 4.18 13.47 -18.13
C LEU A 91 4.80 12.25 -18.84
N GLY A 92 4.01 11.49 -19.61
CA GLY A 92 4.47 10.28 -20.30
C GLY A 92 4.74 9.09 -19.38
N GLN A 93 4.27 9.13 -18.13
CA GLN A 93 4.43 8.02 -17.20
C GLN A 93 3.40 6.91 -17.51
N PRO A 94 3.79 5.63 -17.52
CA PRO A 94 2.84 4.54 -17.69
C PRO A 94 1.90 4.46 -16.48
N ILE A 95 0.62 4.16 -16.73
CA ILE A 95 -0.40 3.94 -15.71
C ILE A 95 -0.61 2.43 -15.56
N SER A 96 -0.19 1.87 -14.44
CA SER A 96 -0.45 0.47 -14.08
C SER A 96 -1.66 0.36 -13.14
N LEU A 97 -2.21 -0.85 -12.98
CA LEU A 97 -3.30 -1.10 -12.03
C LEU A 97 -2.92 -0.75 -10.57
N GLY A 98 -1.63 -0.87 -10.21
CA GLY A 98 -1.14 -0.49 -8.89
C GLY A 98 -1.04 1.02 -8.69
N ASP A 99 -0.90 1.80 -9.76
CA ASP A 99 -0.96 3.26 -9.70
C ASP A 99 -2.36 3.76 -9.38
N VAL A 100 -3.38 3.08 -9.92
CA VAL A 100 -4.79 3.36 -9.62
C VAL A 100 -5.09 3.07 -8.15
N ASP A 101 -4.59 1.95 -7.59
CA ASP A 101 -4.74 1.66 -6.16
C ASP A 101 -4.08 2.73 -5.30
N GLY A 102 -2.87 3.15 -5.67
CA GLY A 102 -2.13 4.19 -4.95
C GLY A 102 -2.89 5.52 -4.92
N ALA A 103 -3.41 5.96 -6.07
CA ALA A 103 -4.17 7.20 -6.18
C ALA A 103 -5.47 7.17 -5.34
N ILE A 104 -6.18 6.02 -5.32
CA ILE A 104 -7.38 5.83 -4.48
C ILE A 104 -7.04 5.85 -2.98
N GLN A 105 -5.87 5.38 -2.57
CA GLN A 105 -5.48 5.48 -1.15
C GLN A 105 -5.11 6.92 -0.76
N GLU A 106 -4.47 7.66 -1.67
CA GLU A 106 -4.04 9.03 -1.43
C GLU A 106 -5.21 10.01 -1.26
N GLY A 107 -6.24 9.91 -2.10
CA GLY A 107 -7.40 10.80 -2.00
C GLY A 107 -8.22 10.62 -0.72
N ALA A 108 -8.13 9.46 -0.05
CA ALA A 108 -8.73 9.22 1.26
C ALA A 108 -7.95 9.88 2.41
N LEU A 109 -6.62 9.98 2.29
CA LEU A 109 -5.73 10.52 3.33
C LEU A 109 -5.71 12.05 3.35
N GLN A 110 -5.85 12.70 2.19
CA GLN A 110 -5.93 14.17 2.08
C GLN A 110 -7.17 14.79 2.75
N GLY A 111 -8.13 13.97 3.19
CA GLY A 111 -9.26 14.43 3.99
C GLY A 111 -8.93 14.76 5.44
N ASN A 112 -7.82 14.25 6.01
CA ASN A 112 -7.59 14.38 7.47
C ASN A 112 -6.20 14.76 7.95
N LEU A 113 -5.10 14.59 7.21
CA LEU A 113 -3.77 14.96 7.72
C LEU A 113 -2.89 15.38 6.54
N PHE A 114 -2.03 16.37 6.78
CA PHE A 114 -0.97 16.94 5.92
C PHE A 114 -1.34 18.22 5.13
N PRO A 115 -0.76 19.38 5.53
CA PRO A 115 -0.95 20.64 4.82
C PRO A 115 -0.28 20.61 3.44
N LYS A 116 -0.90 21.30 2.48
CA LYS A 116 -0.32 21.62 1.17
C LYS A 116 0.91 22.52 1.37
N GLU A 117 2.11 21.96 1.32
CA GLU A 117 3.29 22.76 1.05
C GLU A 117 3.52 22.84 -0.46
N GLU A 118 3.12 23.98 -1.02
CA GLU A 118 3.56 24.46 -2.32
C GLU A 118 5.04 24.88 -2.21
N SER A 119 5.96 24.02 -2.62
CA SER A 119 7.21 24.42 -3.30
C SER A 119 8.09 23.21 -3.63
N ALA A 120 8.59 23.19 -4.87
CA ALA A 120 9.34 22.12 -5.53
C ALA A 120 8.51 20.88 -5.92
N ARG A 121 8.35 20.70 -7.24
CA ARG A 121 7.70 19.54 -7.87
C ARG A 121 8.30 18.25 -7.31
N PRO A 122 7.52 17.28 -6.80
CA PRO A 122 8.08 16.09 -6.16
C PRO A 122 8.73 15.23 -7.25
N SER A 123 10.06 15.27 -7.31
CA SER A 123 10.78 14.14 -7.89
C SER A 123 10.61 12.99 -6.91
N PHE A 124 9.60 12.15 -7.15
CA PHE A 124 9.39 10.94 -6.36
C PHE A 124 10.71 10.21 -6.17
N GLU A 125 10.99 9.83 -4.93
CA GLU A 125 12.20 9.15 -4.55
C GLU A 125 12.31 7.79 -5.23
N GLN A 126 13.55 7.45 -5.56
CA GLN A 126 13.86 6.31 -6.41
C GLN A 126 14.97 5.49 -5.81
N VAL A 127 14.77 4.19 -5.83
CA VAL A 127 15.80 3.23 -5.50
C VAL A 127 16.25 2.61 -6.81
N THR A 128 17.56 2.56 -7.05
CA THR A 128 18.09 1.91 -8.24
C THR A 128 18.68 0.57 -7.81
N THR A 129 18.20 -0.52 -8.40
CA THR A 129 18.83 -1.83 -8.31
C THR A 129 19.35 -2.24 -9.69
N ARG A 130 20.43 -3.03 -9.74
CA ARG A 130 21.02 -3.44 -11.04
C ARG A 130 20.05 -4.27 -11.88
N LYS A 131 19.21 -5.09 -11.25
CA LYS A 131 18.28 -6.00 -11.96
C LYS A 131 17.03 -5.31 -12.48
N ARG A 132 16.35 -4.53 -11.63
CA ARG A 132 15.06 -3.90 -11.97
C ARG A 132 15.20 -2.49 -12.52
N GLY A 133 16.40 -1.93 -12.49
CA GLY A 133 16.64 -0.53 -12.80
C GLY A 133 16.07 0.36 -11.71
N THR A 134 15.29 1.37 -12.10
CA THR A 134 14.79 2.38 -11.16
C THR A 134 13.43 1.97 -10.59
N VAL A 135 13.40 1.61 -9.31
CA VAL A 135 12.21 1.44 -8.48
C VAL A 135 11.75 2.82 -8.00
N ARG A 136 10.58 3.28 -8.45
CA ARG A 136 10.02 4.59 -8.05
C ARG A 136 8.87 4.42 -7.07
N ALA A 137 8.76 5.35 -6.12
CA ALA A 137 7.53 5.53 -5.36
C ALA A 137 6.35 5.78 -6.31
N ARG A 138 5.21 5.12 -6.04
CA ARG A 138 3.99 5.23 -6.86
C ARG A 138 2.94 6.18 -6.28
N ASN A 139 3.11 6.57 -5.02
CA ASN A 139 2.25 7.50 -4.29
C ASN A 139 3.06 8.25 -3.22
N ILE A 140 2.47 9.27 -2.62
CA ILE A 140 3.10 10.13 -1.60
C ILE A 140 3.55 9.33 -0.37
N ALA A 141 2.79 8.31 0.05
CA ALA A 141 3.16 7.50 1.21
C ALA A 141 4.44 6.68 0.98
N GLN A 142 4.58 6.10 -0.21
CA GLN A 142 5.82 5.41 -0.61
C GLN A 142 6.99 6.37 -0.76
N ASP A 143 6.72 7.60 -1.24
CA ASP A 143 7.72 8.65 -1.35
C ASP A 143 8.26 9.06 0.02
N ALA A 144 7.35 9.35 0.95
CA ALA A 144 7.67 9.67 2.32
C ALA A 144 8.43 8.51 2.99
N TYR A 145 8.04 7.26 2.72
CA TYR A 145 8.71 6.09 3.25
C TYR A 145 10.15 5.94 2.73
N LEU A 146 10.38 6.06 1.41
CA LEU A 146 11.72 6.01 0.83
C LEU A 146 12.58 7.20 1.30
N THR A 147 11.99 8.38 1.44
CA THR A 147 12.66 9.56 2.01
C THR A 147 13.09 9.29 3.44
N ALA A 148 12.22 8.70 4.27
CA ALA A 148 12.53 8.36 5.65
C ALA A 148 13.68 7.35 5.73
N LEU A 149 13.66 6.30 4.90
CA LEU A 149 14.72 5.28 4.83
C LEU A 149 16.10 5.87 4.53
N ARG A 150 16.17 6.97 3.76
CA ARG A 150 17.43 7.66 3.47
C ARG A 150 17.90 8.61 4.56
N ARG A 151 16.96 9.23 5.28
CA ARG A 151 17.25 10.28 6.26
C ARG A 151 17.49 9.74 7.67
N HIS A 152 17.01 8.53 7.95
CA HIS A 152 17.00 7.97 9.30
C HIS A 152 17.56 6.55 9.30
N GLU A 153 18.34 6.23 10.34
CA GLU A 153 18.90 4.89 10.53
C GLU A 153 17.83 3.86 10.98
N LEU A 154 16.78 4.33 11.67
CA LEU A 154 15.65 3.51 12.11
C LEU A 154 14.33 4.12 11.61
N VAL A 155 13.54 3.31 10.91
CA VAL A 155 12.25 3.73 10.35
C VAL A 155 11.20 2.68 10.66
N PHE A 156 10.09 3.13 11.27
CA PHE A 156 8.88 2.33 11.40
C PHE A 156 7.92 2.69 10.28
N ALA A 157 7.41 1.67 9.59
CA ALA A 157 6.44 1.84 8.52
C ALA A 157 5.20 1.01 8.83
N GLU A 158 4.12 1.69 9.18
CA GLU A 158 2.82 1.09 9.38
C GLU A 158 1.93 1.32 8.14
N GLY A 159 1.10 0.34 7.80
CA GLY A 159 0.09 0.51 6.76
C GLY A 159 -0.51 -0.82 6.31
N PRO A 160 -1.59 -0.78 5.52
CA PRO A 160 -2.30 -1.99 5.07
C PRO A 160 -1.42 -2.99 4.32
N ALA A 161 -1.86 -4.24 4.23
CA ALA A 161 -1.24 -5.23 3.35
C ALA A 161 -1.28 -4.78 1.88
N GLY A 162 -0.25 -5.14 1.11
CA GLY A 162 -0.18 -4.81 -0.32
C GLY A 162 0.29 -3.38 -0.67
N THR A 163 0.64 -2.54 0.31
CA THR A 163 1.14 -1.17 0.05
C THR A 163 2.63 -1.10 -0.31
N GLY A 164 3.32 -2.24 -0.34
CA GLY A 164 4.71 -2.34 -0.79
C GLY A 164 5.77 -2.02 0.26
N LYS A 165 5.42 -1.92 1.55
CA LYS A 165 6.35 -1.60 2.66
C LYS A 165 7.61 -2.48 2.64
N THR A 166 7.43 -3.79 2.81
CA THR A 166 8.53 -4.76 2.84
C THR A 166 9.32 -4.75 1.53
N TRP A 167 8.63 -4.68 0.41
CA TRP A 167 9.27 -4.72 -0.91
C TRP A 167 10.13 -3.47 -1.16
N LEU A 168 9.67 -2.27 -0.80
CA LEU A 168 10.46 -1.04 -0.90
C LEU A 168 11.62 -1.01 0.09
N ALA A 169 11.45 -1.57 1.29
CA ALA A 169 12.54 -1.73 2.25
C ALA A 169 13.65 -2.61 1.68
N VAL A 170 13.28 -3.77 1.12
CA VAL A 170 14.22 -4.71 0.48
C VAL A 170 14.90 -4.05 -0.72
N ALA A 171 14.17 -3.26 -1.52
CA ALA A 171 14.76 -2.52 -2.63
C ALA A 171 15.86 -1.58 -2.15
N TYR A 172 15.57 -0.81 -1.09
CA TYR A 172 16.53 0.13 -0.52
C TYR A 172 17.75 -0.59 0.08
N ALA A 173 17.54 -1.67 0.84
CA ALA A 173 18.62 -2.50 1.36
C ALA A 173 19.49 -3.10 0.25
N ALA A 174 18.88 -3.57 -0.84
CA ALA A 174 19.59 -4.08 -2.01
C ALA A 174 20.46 -2.99 -2.66
N GLN A 175 19.97 -1.76 -2.77
CA GLN A 175 20.75 -0.64 -3.27
C GLN A 175 21.98 -0.35 -2.40
N LEU A 176 21.81 -0.30 -1.08
CA LEU A 176 22.92 -0.10 -0.14
C LEU A 176 23.97 -1.22 -0.27
N PHE A 177 23.51 -2.47 -0.35
CA PHE A 177 24.37 -3.65 -0.50
C PHE A 177 25.15 -3.63 -1.83
N GLU A 178 24.48 -3.34 -2.95
CA GLU A 178 25.12 -3.26 -4.28
C GLU A 178 26.16 -2.13 -4.37
N ARG A 179 25.96 -1.05 -3.59
CA ARG A 179 26.88 0.09 -3.47
C ARG A 179 27.97 -0.12 -2.41
N LYS A 180 27.94 -1.24 -1.68
CA LYS A 180 28.85 -1.54 -0.56
C LYS A 180 28.78 -0.52 0.58
N GLU A 181 27.62 0.11 0.75
CA GLU A 181 27.34 0.97 1.91
C GLU A 181 27.01 0.12 3.15
N VAL A 182 26.52 -1.11 2.93
CA VAL A 182 26.38 -2.15 3.96
C VAL A 182 27.02 -3.45 3.47
N ASP A 183 27.54 -4.23 4.41
CA ASP A 183 28.14 -5.54 4.11
C ASP A 183 27.12 -6.68 4.13
N ARG A 184 25.97 -6.46 4.81
CA ARG A 184 24.97 -7.51 5.04
C ARG A 184 23.54 -6.99 4.92
N ILE A 185 22.64 -7.86 4.48
CA ILE A 185 21.19 -7.69 4.60
C ILE A 185 20.66 -8.77 5.53
N ILE A 186 19.96 -8.37 6.59
CA ILE A 186 19.33 -9.29 7.54
C ILE A 186 17.83 -9.08 7.49
N LEU A 187 17.11 -10.11 7.09
CA LEU A 187 15.66 -10.11 7.02
C LEU A 187 15.12 -11.03 8.09
N SER A 188 14.24 -10.48 8.92
CA SER A 188 13.64 -11.22 10.02
C SER A 188 12.15 -11.04 10.06
N ARG A 189 11.48 -12.07 10.56
CA ARG A 189 10.04 -12.07 10.80
C ARG A 189 9.80 -12.74 12.16
N PRO A 190 8.96 -12.16 13.04
CA PRO A 190 8.54 -12.85 14.25
C PRO A 190 7.79 -14.13 13.87
N ALA A 191 8.02 -15.21 14.61
CA ALA A 191 7.26 -16.42 14.43
C ALA A 191 5.80 -16.14 14.85
N VAL A 192 4.86 -16.35 13.93
CA VAL A 192 3.43 -16.32 14.22
C VAL A 192 2.99 -17.76 14.37
N GLU A 193 2.53 -18.14 15.55
CA GLU A 193 1.93 -19.45 15.77
C GLU A 193 0.59 -19.49 15.04
N ALA A 194 0.59 -19.95 13.79
CA ALA A 194 -0.61 -20.07 12.95
C ALA A 194 -1.50 -21.24 13.38
N GLY A 195 -1.81 -21.34 14.69
CA GLY A 195 -2.65 -22.40 15.27
C GLY A 195 -1.97 -23.78 15.42
N GLU A 196 -0.93 -24.07 14.64
CA GLU A 196 -0.07 -25.24 14.84
C GLU A 196 1.26 -24.80 15.45
N ARG A 197 1.66 -25.42 16.59
CA ARG A 197 3.01 -25.21 17.13
C ARG A 197 4.00 -25.61 16.03
N LEU A 198 5.00 -24.78 15.75
CA LEU A 198 6.05 -25.03 14.76
C LEU A 198 6.68 -26.44 14.86
N GLY A 199 6.55 -27.09 16.02
CA GLY A 199 6.92 -28.49 16.25
C GLY A 199 6.13 -29.57 15.47
N PHE A 200 4.96 -29.29 14.89
CA PHE A 200 4.09 -30.31 14.26
C PHE A 200 4.30 -30.54 12.75
N LEU A 201 4.91 -29.59 12.03
CA LEU A 201 5.26 -29.83 10.62
C LEU A 201 6.41 -30.85 10.55
N PRO A 202 6.39 -31.88 9.69
CA PRO A 202 7.54 -32.77 9.47
C PRO A 202 8.67 -32.01 8.76
N GLY A 203 9.93 -32.37 9.02
CA GLY A 203 11.12 -31.74 8.40
C GLY A 203 12.06 -31.07 9.40
N ASP A 204 13.16 -30.52 8.89
CA ASP A 204 14.10 -29.73 9.70
C ASP A 204 13.49 -28.34 10.07
N MET A 205 14.07 -27.63 11.05
CA MET A 205 13.55 -26.33 11.49
C MET A 205 13.48 -25.28 10.36
N ARG A 206 14.26 -25.45 9.28
CA ARG A 206 14.33 -24.52 8.16
C ARG A 206 13.19 -24.79 7.19
N GLU A 207 12.93 -26.04 6.85
CA GLU A 207 11.81 -26.50 6.02
C GLU A 207 10.45 -26.08 6.58
N LYS A 208 10.31 -26.02 7.91
CA LYS A 208 9.06 -25.60 8.58
C LYS A 208 8.82 -24.10 8.56
N VAL A 209 9.89 -23.30 8.48
CA VAL A 209 9.84 -21.83 8.55
C VAL A 209 9.78 -21.21 7.15
N ASP A 210 10.33 -21.91 6.15
CA ASP A 210 10.42 -21.47 4.76
C ASP A 210 9.10 -20.94 4.14
N PRO A 211 7.92 -21.54 4.37
CA PRO A 211 6.66 -21.01 3.84
C PRO A 211 6.35 -19.58 4.29
N TYR A 212 6.68 -19.22 5.54
CA TYR A 212 6.40 -17.89 6.11
C TYR A 212 7.40 -16.81 5.64
N LEU A 213 8.59 -17.26 5.23
CA LEU A 213 9.66 -16.42 4.71
C LEU A 213 9.58 -16.27 3.18
N ARG A 214 8.74 -17.06 2.49
CA ARG A 214 8.62 -17.06 1.03
C ARG A 214 8.45 -15.65 0.42
N PRO A 215 7.59 -14.75 0.95
CA PRO A 215 7.45 -13.41 0.40
C PRO A 215 8.74 -12.59 0.43
N ILE A 216 9.60 -12.82 1.43
CA ILE A 216 10.90 -12.16 1.58
C ILE A 216 11.87 -12.66 0.50
N TYR A 217 11.92 -13.98 0.27
CA TYR A 217 12.70 -14.55 -0.82
C TYR A 217 12.26 -14.00 -2.17
N ASP A 218 10.95 -13.98 -2.44
CA ASP A 218 10.42 -13.50 -3.71
C ASP A 218 10.78 -12.02 -3.94
N ALA A 219 10.75 -11.17 -2.90
CA ALA A 219 11.20 -9.78 -2.99
C ALA A 219 12.69 -9.65 -3.34
N LEU A 220 13.56 -10.43 -2.69
CA LEU A 220 15.00 -10.45 -3.00
C LEU A 220 15.27 -10.87 -4.43
N TYR A 221 14.65 -11.97 -4.88
CA TYR A 221 14.80 -12.46 -6.24
C TYR A 221 14.20 -11.51 -7.27
N ASP A 222 13.23 -10.67 -6.92
CA ASP A 222 12.70 -9.66 -7.82
C ASP A 222 13.66 -8.45 -7.98
N LEU A 223 14.47 -8.17 -6.96
CA LEU A 223 15.28 -6.95 -6.87
C LEU A 223 16.77 -7.15 -7.15
N ILE A 224 17.30 -8.35 -6.89
CA ILE A 224 18.71 -8.74 -7.02
C ILE A 224 18.82 -9.92 -8.00
N ASP A 225 19.93 -10.02 -8.73
CA ASP A 225 20.20 -11.18 -9.59
C ASP A 225 20.18 -12.49 -8.77
N PRO A 226 19.45 -13.55 -9.21
CA PRO A 226 19.33 -14.78 -8.45
C PRO A 226 20.66 -15.44 -8.08
N ARG A 227 21.67 -15.37 -8.96
CA ARG A 227 23.00 -15.94 -8.69
C ARG A 227 23.70 -15.19 -7.56
N ILE A 228 23.49 -13.88 -7.47
CA ILE A 228 24.03 -13.05 -6.38
C ILE A 228 23.30 -13.39 -5.08
N VAL A 229 21.97 -13.48 -5.11
CA VAL A 229 21.16 -13.85 -3.93
C VAL A 229 21.59 -15.21 -3.38
N GLU A 230 21.68 -16.23 -4.22
CA GLU A 230 22.08 -17.58 -3.83
C GLU A 230 23.48 -17.60 -3.20
N ARG A 231 24.45 -16.93 -3.83
CA ARG A 231 25.81 -16.82 -3.29
C ARG A 231 25.82 -16.08 -1.95
N ALA A 232 25.12 -14.95 -1.85
CA ALA A 232 25.07 -14.13 -0.66
C ALA A 232 24.38 -14.84 0.52
N LEU A 233 23.36 -15.67 0.23
CA LEU A 233 22.75 -16.56 1.21
C LEU A 233 23.74 -17.63 1.71
N GLN A 234 24.55 -18.20 0.81
CA GLN A 234 25.57 -19.19 1.18
C GLN A 234 26.71 -18.60 2.01
N THR A 235 27.13 -17.36 1.70
CA THR A 235 28.20 -16.67 2.43
C THR A 235 27.73 -15.98 3.72
N GLY A 236 26.41 -15.87 3.92
CA GLY A 236 25.81 -15.17 5.05
C GLY A 236 25.83 -13.63 4.91
N GLU A 237 26.09 -13.12 3.71
CA GLU A 237 25.94 -11.71 3.37
C GLU A 237 24.45 -11.31 3.33
N ILE A 238 23.59 -12.20 2.85
CA ILE A 238 22.14 -12.10 3.03
C ILE A 238 21.73 -13.19 4.00
N GLU A 239 21.04 -12.81 5.07
CA GLU A 239 20.53 -13.74 6.07
C GLU A 239 19.01 -13.56 6.22
N ILE A 240 18.28 -14.67 6.20
CA ILE A 240 16.85 -14.70 6.45
C ILE A 240 16.61 -15.66 7.60
N ALA A 241 16.19 -15.13 8.75
CA ALA A 241 16.05 -15.92 9.97
C ALA A 241 14.93 -15.39 10.89
N PRO A 242 14.28 -16.27 11.68
CA PRO A 242 13.29 -15.85 12.66
C PRO A 242 13.84 -14.84 13.67
N LEU A 243 12.99 -13.96 14.20
CA LEU A 243 13.40 -12.92 15.16
C LEU A 243 14.10 -13.49 16.40
N ALA A 244 13.73 -14.70 16.83
CA ALA A 244 14.36 -15.39 17.97
C ALA A 244 15.87 -15.60 17.81
N PHE A 245 16.37 -15.70 16.56
CA PHE A 245 17.78 -15.92 16.24
C PHE A 245 18.61 -14.63 16.34
N MET A 246 17.95 -13.48 16.52
CA MET A 246 18.63 -12.18 16.63
C MET A 246 19.17 -11.91 18.04
N ARG A 247 18.72 -12.67 19.05
CA ARG A 247 19.08 -12.44 20.45
C ARG A 247 20.59 -12.55 20.67
N GLY A 248 21.17 -11.52 21.30
CA GLY A 248 22.59 -11.50 21.68
C GLY A 248 23.57 -11.28 20.52
N ARG A 249 23.07 -10.96 19.32
CA ARG A 249 23.92 -10.65 18.16
C ARG A 249 24.31 -9.18 18.13
N THR A 250 25.53 -8.94 17.66
CA THR A 250 25.98 -7.61 17.24
C THR A 250 25.87 -7.52 15.72
N LEU A 251 24.98 -6.65 15.22
CA LEU A 251 24.65 -6.54 13.81
C LEU A 251 25.34 -5.31 13.19
N THR A 252 26.66 -5.38 13.09
CA THR A 252 27.48 -4.30 12.53
C THR A 252 27.34 -4.22 11.01
N ASN A 253 27.28 -2.98 10.50
CA ASN A 253 27.28 -2.62 9.07
C ASN A 253 26.28 -3.43 8.22
N ALA A 254 25.03 -3.51 8.70
CA ALA A 254 23.99 -4.30 8.07
C ALA A 254 22.71 -3.48 7.87
N ALA A 255 22.02 -3.71 6.75
CA ALA A 255 20.63 -3.31 6.59
C ALA A 255 19.74 -4.39 7.21
N ILE A 256 18.95 -4.02 8.23
CA ILE A 256 18.09 -4.95 8.96
C ILE A 256 16.63 -4.60 8.69
N ILE A 257 15.86 -5.59 8.27
CA ILE A 257 14.43 -5.44 8.00
C ILE A 257 13.67 -6.44 8.87
N LEU A 258 12.89 -5.93 9.81
CA LEU A 258 11.94 -6.70 10.60
C LEU A 258 10.55 -6.60 9.95
N ASP A 259 10.15 -7.63 9.23
CA ASP A 259 8.85 -7.71 8.60
C ASP A 259 7.79 -8.16 9.61
N GLU A 260 6.56 -7.68 9.44
CA GLU A 260 5.38 -8.10 10.21
C GLU A 260 5.56 -7.92 11.73
N ALA A 261 6.22 -6.81 12.08
CA ALA A 261 6.62 -6.43 13.43
C ALA A 261 5.45 -6.27 14.39
N GLN A 262 4.22 -6.07 13.89
CA GLN A 262 3.02 -6.02 14.74
C GLN A 262 2.73 -7.33 15.47
N ASN A 263 3.35 -8.44 15.05
CA ASN A 263 3.26 -9.73 15.75
C ASN A 263 4.31 -9.86 16.87
N THR A 264 5.07 -8.81 17.18
CA THR A 264 5.96 -8.78 18.35
C THR A 264 5.18 -8.43 19.61
N THR A 265 5.59 -8.98 20.74
CA THR A 265 4.99 -8.67 22.03
C THR A 265 5.63 -7.43 22.64
N ALA A 266 4.82 -6.50 23.15
CA ALA A 266 5.31 -5.52 24.12
C ALA A 266 5.71 -6.27 25.39
N MET A 267 6.95 -6.08 25.85
CA MET A 267 7.39 -6.57 27.17
C MET A 267 6.69 -5.81 28.29
#